data_AF-A0A3A0EX46-F1
#
_entry.id   AF-A0A3A0EX46-F1
#
_cell.length_a   1.000
_cell.length_b   1.000
_cell.length_c   1.000
_cell.angle_alpha   90.00
_cell.angle_beta   90.00
_cell.angle_gamma   90.00
#
_symmetry.space_group_name_H-M   'P 1'
#
loop_
_entity.id
_entity.type
_entity.pdbx_description
1 polymer ?
#
loop_
_entity_poly.entity_id
_entity_poly.type
_entity_poly.pdbx_seq_one_letter_code
_entity_poly.pdbx_strand_id
1 'polypeptide(L)'
;MHLFSAIIDRPRSHHGSLAGCLDWARREVQNDPLAIAKVFKVRGEQKRAKIICEVANDGYRWIAHGRHVKRKDIRRRQPKPGAT
;
A
#
# COMPACT_ATOMS: atom_id res chain seq x y z
N MET A 1 13.35 9.57 -10.36
CA MET A 1 12.15 8.72 -10.53
C MET A 1 11.27 8.80 -9.29
N HIS A 2 9.94 8.81 -9.45
CA HIS A 2 8.99 8.72 -8.34
C HIS A 2 8.48 7.28 -8.24
N LEU A 3 8.73 6.62 -7.12
CA LEU A 3 8.23 5.28 -6.86
C LEU A 3 6.86 5.36 -6.16
N PHE A 4 5.95 4.47 -6.52
CA PHE A 4 4.67 4.31 -5.87
C PHE A 4 4.60 2.93 -5.23
N SER A 5 3.79 2.83 -4.18
CA SER A 5 3.45 1.56 -3.57
C SER A 5 1.96 1.48 -3.34
N ALA A 6 1.41 0.30 -3.61
CA ALA A 6 0.05 -0.07 -3.26
C ALA A 6 0.10 -1.12 -2.15
N ILE A 7 -0.70 -0.91 -1.10
CA ILE A 7 -0.87 -1.87 0.00
C ILE A 7 -2.36 -2.18 0.15
N ILE A 8 -2.64 -3.43 0.47
CA ILE A 8 -3.92 -3.87 1.03
C ILE A 8 -3.66 -4.13 2.53
N ASP A 9 -4.67 -4.20 3.39
CA ASP A 9 -4.49 -4.48 4.85
C ASP A 9 -3.92 -5.89 5.16
N ARG A 10 -3.48 -6.61 4.13
CA ARG A 10 -2.84 -7.92 4.15
C ARG A 10 -1.32 -7.76 3.90
N PRO A 11 -0.47 -8.78 4.13
CA PRO A 11 0.98 -8.69 3.93
C PRO A 11 1.45 -8.47 2.47
N ARG A 12 0.54 -8.15 1.54
CA ARG A 12 0.85 -7.96 0.12
C ARG A 12 1.03 -6.48 -0.19
N SER A 13 2.09 -6.19 -0.93
CA SER A 13 2.36 -4.86 -1.44
C SER A 13 2.95 -4.94 -2.84
N HIS A 14 2.63 -3.97 -3.67
CA HIS A 14 3.22 -3.80 -5.00
C HIS A 14 3.96 -2.48 -5.07
N HIS A 15 5.09 -2.45 -5.76
CA HIS A 15 5.97 -1.29 -5.89
C HIS A 15 6.27 -1.07 -7.37
N GLY A 16 6.08 0.16 -7.86
CA GLY A 16 6.27 0.44 -9.28
C GLY A 16 5.85 1.84 -9.67
N SER A 17 5.46 2.00 -10.94
CA SER A 17 4.84 3.23 -11.44
C SER A 17 3.44 3.40 -10.84
N LEU A 18 2.90 4.62 -10.90
CA LEU A 18 1.54 4.89 -10.44
C LEU A 18 0.51 4.01 -11.17
N ALA A 19 0.62 3.91 -12.50
CA ALA A 19 -0.25 3.07 -13.31
C ALA A 19 -0.17 1.60 -12.88
N GLY A 20 1.04 1.06 -12.70
CA GLY A 20 1.22 -0.33 -12.24
C GLY A 20 0.64 -0.58 -10.84
N CYS A 21 0.78 0.37 -9.92
CA CYS A 21 0.16 0.30 -8.60
C CYS A 21 -1.38 0.32 -8.66
N LEU A 22 -1.97 1.12 -9.55
CA LEU A 22 -3.42 1.19 -9.72
C LEU A 22 -3.98 -0.08 -10.38
N ASP A 23 -3.30 -0.61 -11.39
CA ASP A 23 -3.70 -1.86 -12.05
C ASP A 23 -3.62 -3.05 -11.11
N TRP A 24 -2.53 -3.15 -10.34
CA TRP A 24 -2.38 -4.17 -9.32
C TRP A 24 -3.45 -4.04 -8.23
N ALA A 25 -3.68 -2.83 -7.72
CA ALA A 25 -4.69 -2.56 -6.70
C ALA A 25 -6.10 -2.95 -7.19
N ARG A 26 -6.43 -2.63 -8.44
CA ARG A 26 -7.70 -3.02 -9.07
C ARG A 26 -7.87 -4.54 -9.10
N ARG A 27 -6.83 -5.28 -9.51
CA ARG A 27 -6.86 -6.75 -9.55
C ARG A 27 -7.04 -7.37 -8.17
N GLU A 28 -6.33 -6.87 -7.15
CA GLU A 28 -6.47 -7.39 -5.79
C GLU A 28 -7.89 -7.16 -5.24
N VAL A 29 -8.46 -5.98 -5.48
CA VAL A 29 -9.83 -5.65 -5.05
C VAL A 29 -10.89 -6.44 -5.82
N GLN A 30 -10.65 -6.78 -7.10
CA GLN A 30 -11.53 -7.68 -7.84
C GLN A 30 -11.54 -9.11 -7.25
N ASN A 31 -10.41 -9.55 -6.69
CA ASN A 31 -10.28 -10.85 -6.04
C ASN A 31 -10.83 -10.86 -4.61
N ASP A 32 -10.93 -9.70 -3.96
CA ASP A 32 -11.53 -9.51 -2.64
C ASP A 32 -12.35 -8.21 -2.62
N PRO A 33 -13.66 -8.28 -2.93
CA PRO A 33 -14.53 -7.11 -3.02
C PRO A 33 -14.65 -6.29 -1.72
N LEU A 34 -14.29 -6.87 -0.57
CA LEU A 34 -14.29 -6.19 0.73
C LEU A 34 -12.97 -5.47 1.01
N ALA A 35 -11.96 -5.65 0.17
CA ALA A 35 -10.67 -5.01 0.32
C ALA A 35 -10.66 -3.55 -0.15
N ILE A 36 -9.81 -2.76 0.50
CA ILE A 36 -9.44 -1.42 0.04
C ILE A 36 -7.93 -1.38 -0.13
N ALA A 37 -7.47 -1.16 -1.35
CA ALA A 37 -6.06 -0.97 -1.65
C ALA A 37 -5.71 0.53 -1.56
N LYS A 38 -4.68 0.85 -0.77
CA LYS A 38 -4.18 2.21 -0.55
C LYS A 38 -2.91 2.41 -1.37
N VAL A 39 -2.93 3.38 -2.29
CA VAL A 39 -1.79 3.78 -3.10
C VAL A 39 -1.16 5.03 -2.50
N PHE A 40 0.15 4.98 -2.27
CA PHE A 40 0.92 6.10 -1.74
C PHE A 40 2.21 6.31 -2.52
N LYS A 41 2.65 7.57 -2.56
CA LYS A 41 3.92 7.94 -3.17
C LYS A 41 5.05 7.67 -2.18
N VAL A 42 6.05 6.89 -2.60
CA VAL A 42 7.27 6.64 -1.85
C VAL A 42 8.31 7.68 -2.27
N ARG A 43 8.85 8.44 -1.32
CA ARG A 43 9.99 9.33 -1.54
C ARG A 43 11.10 8.97 -0.58
N GLY A 44 12.17 8.33 -1.07
CA GLY A 44 13.41 8.05 -0.32
C GLY A 44 13.24 7.91 1.20
N GLU A 45 13.81 8.86 1.94
CA GLU A 45 13.89 8.90 3.40
C GLU A 45 12.59 9.31 4.13
N GLN A 46 11.46 9.49 3.42
CA GLN A 46 10.21 9.88 4.07
C GLN A 46 9.67 8.78 4.99
N LYS A 47 9.71 9.05 6.30
CA LYS A 47 9.10 8.21 7.35
C LYS A 47 7.57 8.13 7.26
N ARG A 48 6.93 9.05 6.53
CA ARG A 48 5.48 9.12 6.33
C ARG A 48 5.17 9.29 4.85
N ALA A 49 4.40 8.37 4.29
CA ALA A 49 3.88 8.50 2.93
C ALA A 49 2.41 8.96 2.99
N LYS A 50 2.04 9.81 2.04
CA LYS A 50 0.65 10.25 1.87
C LYS A 50 -0.06 9.27 0.95
N ILE A 51 -1.21 8.75 1.38
CA ILE A 51 -2.13 8.06 0.47
C ILE A 51 -2.64 9.10 -0.52
N ILE A 52 -2.51 8.79 -1.80
CA ILE A 52 -2.99 9.62 -2.89
C ILE A 52 -4.26 9.05 -3.52
N CYS A 53 -4.48 7.74 -3.38
CA CYS A 53 -5.64 7.05 -3.93
C CYS A 53 -6.00 5.83 -3.08
N GLU A 54 -7.29 5.62 -2.88
CA GLU A 54 -7.86 4.36 -2.41
C GLU A 54 -8.60 3.69 -3.57
N VAL A 55 -8.33 2.42 -3.80
CA VAL A 55 -8.99 1.59 -4.80
C VAL A 55 -9.89 0.62 -4.04
N ALA A 56 -11.17 0.64 -4.38
CA ALA A 56 -12.21 -0.22 -3.84
C ALA A 56 -13.04 -0.78 -5.00
N ASN A 57 -13.93 -1.73 -4.72
CA ASN A 57 -14.66 -2.45 -5.78
C ASN A 57 -15.60 -1.51 -6.57
N ASP A 58 -16.02 -0.41 -5.94
CA ASP A 58 -16.82 0.66 -6.54
C ASP A 58 -15.98 1.68 -7.34
N GLY A 59 -14.65 1.60 -7.31
CA GLY A 59 -13.76 2.41 -8.13
C GLY A 59 -12.61 3.08 -7.37
N TYR A 60 -12.20 4.25 -7.87
CA TYR A 60 -11.04 5.00 -7.38
C TYR A 60 -11.48 6.22 -6.58
N ARG A 61 -10.89 6.40 -5.39
CA ARG A 61 -11.07 7.58 -4.54
C ARG A 61 -9.75 8.33 -4.41
N TRP A 62 -9.64 9.45 -5.11
CA TRP A 62 -8.45 10.31 -5.07
C TRP A 62 -8.44 11.21 -3.84
N ILE A 63 -7.30 11.30 -3.15
CA ILE A 63 -7.17 12.05 -1.89
C ILE A 63 -6.20 13.21 -2.10
N ALA A 64 -6.74 14.40 -2.43
CA ALA A 64 -5.97 15.58 -2.81
C ALA A 64 -5.06 16.14 -1.68
N HIS A 65 -5.46 16.02 -0.42
CA HIS A 65 -4.69 16.53 0.73
C HIS A 65 -3.94 15.45 1.53
N GLY A 66 -4.13 14.17 1.15
CA GLY A 66 -3.52 12.98 1.71
C GLY A 66 -3.91 12.68 3.16
N ARG A 67 -4.32 11.43 3.44
CA ARG A 67 -4.25 10.89 4.80
C ARG A 67 -2.83 10.35 5.01
N HIS A 68 -2.18 10.73 6.13
CA HIS A 68 -0.89 10.18 6.49
C HIS A 68 -1.09 8.77 7.05
N VAL A 69 -0.48 7.77 6.42
CA VAL A 69 -0.30 6.46 7.05
C VAL A 69 1.09 6.42 7.64
N LYS A 70 1.17 6.04 8.91
CA LYS A 70 2.47 5.73 9.51
C LYS A 70 2.95 4.46 8.82
N ARG A 71 4.09 4.52 8.11
CA ARG A 71 4.74 3.31 7.61
C ARG A 71 5.18 2.55 8.85
N LYS A 72 4.40 1.56 9.28
CA LYS A 72 4.82 0.65 10.35
C LYS A 72 5.94 -0.17 9.74
N ASP A 73 7.15 0.02 10.25
CA ASP A 73 8.30 -0.80 9.88
C ASP A 73 7.96 -2.22 10.34
N ILE A 74 7.39 -3.04 9.44
CA ILE A 74 7.21 -4.47 9.68
C ILE A 74 8.60 -5.07 9.51
N ARG A 75 9.49 -4.78 10.45
CA ARG A 75 10.60 -5.69 10.72
C ARG A 75 9.91 -7.00 11.01
N ARG A 76 9.95 -7.93 10.05
CA ARG A 76 9.58 -9.33 10.25
C ARG A 76 10.17 -9.69 11.60
N ARG A 77 9.31 -9.94 12.61
CA ARG A 77 9.78 -10.59 13.82
C ARG A 77 10.35 -11.91 13.32
N GLN A 78 11.68 -12.00 13.20
CA GLN A 78 12.31 -13.30 13.12
C GLN A 78 11.80 -14.05 14.36
N PRO A 79 11.30 -15.29 14.23
CA PRO A 79 11.06 -16.11 15.40
C PRO A 79 12.37 -16.15 16.19
N LYS A 80 12.32 -15.86 17.49
CA LYS A 80 13.48 -16.04 18.37
C LYS A 80 13.94 -17.49 18.22
N PRO A 81 15.19 -17.77 17.82
CA PRO A 81 15.70 -19.13 17.88
C PRO A 81 15.85 -19.49 19.36
N GLY A 82 15.19 -20.57 19.79
CA GLY A 82 15.42 -21.18 21.11
C GLY A 82 14.35 -20.95 22.17
N ALA A 83 13.08 -21.27 21.89
CA ALA A 83 12.17 -21.71 22.94
C ALA A 83 12.01 -23.22 22.80
N THR A 84 12.97 -23.94 23.40
CA THR A 84 12.84 -25.36 23.76
C THR A 84 12.26 -25.42 25.17
#